data_AF-A0A4R6Y1P3-F1
#
_entry.id   AF-A0A4R6Y1P3-F1
#
_cell.length_a   1.000
_cell.length_b   1.000
_cell.length_c   1.000
_cell.angle_alpha   90.00
_cell.angle_beta   90.00
_cell.angle_gamma   90.00
#
_symmetry.space_group_name_H-M   'P 1'
#
loop_
_entity.id
_entity.type
_entity.pdbx_description
1 polymer ?
#
loop_
_entity_poly.entity_id
_entity_poly.type
_entity_poly.pdbx_seq_one_letter_code
_entity_poly.pdbx_strand_id
1 'polypeptide(L)'
;MQATYIISDHPATAHEAADISTPQYQYMRNLSTGELDVVQHLVTGAFVPLGVASPLLDEYTNYMAMGGKVLDAHSKSKQEQLTDAKARKLAEVAQAAQAFIDQVVQNAAPQMERDTYPLQAAEAQAWALDNSSPTPLLEGIASARQIDLDDLRQRTLEKSQAWQTLCGHIIGQRQAFEDRIEQTNTINGLDDIVIQFESALK
;
A
#
# COMPACT_ATOMS: atom_id res chain seq x y z
N MET A 1 -25.41 50.38 20.45
CA MET A 1 -24.07 50.64 21.03
C MET A 1 -23.05 50.33 19.95
N GLN A 2 -21.97 51.10 19.81
CA GLN A 2 -20.87 50.71 18.92
C GLN A 2 -20.03 49.65 19.63
N ALA A 3 -19.72 48.55 18.94
CA ALA A 3 -18.88 47.49 19.48
C ALA A 3 -17.40 47.85 19.29
N THR A 4 -16.63 47.81 20.37
CA THR A 4 -15.17 48.01 20.34
C THR A 4 -14.49 46.65 20.21
N TYR A 5 -13.53 46.53 19.31
CA TYR A 5 -12.77 45.31 19.04
C TYR A 5 -11.27 45.55 19.22
N ILE A 6 -10.55 44.48 19.58
CA ILE A 6 -9.08 44.45 19.68
C ILE A 6 -8.57 43.26 18.87
N ILE A 7 -7.53 43.48 18.08
CA ILE A 7 -6.81 42.42 17.35
C ILE A 7 -5.74 41.85 18.28
N SER A 8 -5.66 40.53 18.41
CA SER A 8 -4.63 39.85 19.21
C SER A 8 -4.12 38.61 18.50
N ASP A 9 -2.82 38.58 18.19
CA ASP A 9 -2.14 37.36 17.81
C ASP A 9 -1.90 36.49 19.04
N HIS A 10 -2.24 35.20 18.98
CA HIS A 10 -2.00 34.26 20.07
C HIS A 10 -0.90 33.26 19.66
N PRO A 11 0.28 33.26 20.31
CA PRO A 11 1.37 32.37 19.92
C PRO A 11 1.16 30.96 20.50
N ALA A 12 1.40 29.94 19.66
CA ALA A 12 1.38 28.55 20.09
C ALA A 12 2.58 28.20 20.98
N THR A 13 2.40 27.25 21.90
CA THR A 13 3.46 26.56 22.64
C THR A 13 3.06 25.09 22.88
N ALA A 14 3.94 24.07 22.88
CA ALA A 14 5.22 23.79 22.19
C ALA A 14 5.54 22.28 22.45
N HIS A 15 6.23 21.47 21.65
CA HIS A 15 6.91 21.55 20.34
C HIS A 15 6.25 20.52 19.36
N GLU A 16 6.77 20.02 18.23
CA GLU A 16 8.08 20.08 17.54
C GLU A 16 7.88 19.92 16.01
N ALA A 17 8.82 20.47 15.22
CA ALA A 17 8.84 20.54 13.74
C ALA A 17 7.72 21.34 13.06
N ALA A 18 8.11 22.34 12.27
CA ALA A 18 7.17 23.20 11.53
C ALA A 18 6.75 22.57 10.20
N ASP A 19 5.45 22.28 10.05
CA ASP A 19 4.82 22.03 8.75
C ASP A 19 3.95 23.23 8.35
N ILE A 20 4.14 23.68 7.11
CA ILE A 20 3.54 24.87 6.51
C ILE A 20 2.10 24.62 6.01
N SER A 21 1.54 23.43 6.27
CA SER A 21 0.18 23.04 5.94
C SER A 21 -0.89 23.60 6.91
N THR A 22 -0.50 24.12 8.07
CA THR A 22 -1.47 24.55 9.10
C THR A 22 -2.03 25.95 8.81
N PRO A 23 -3.35 26.10 8.60
CA PRO A 23 -3.96 27.40 8.32
C PRO A 23 -3.86 28.37 9.51
N GLN A 24 -3.35 29.58 9.23
CA GLN A 24 -3.27 30.69 10.20
C GLN A 24 -4.57 31.50 10.14
N TYR A 25 -5.29 31.58 11.26
CA TYR A 25 -6.52 32.36 11.41
C TYR A 25 -6.30 33.56 12.33
N GLN A 26 -6.79 34.73 11.95
CA GLN A 26 -6.93 35.87 12.86
C GLN A 26 -8.38 36.01 13.31
N TYR A 27 -8.54 36.09 14.64
CA TYR A 27 -9.82 36.21 15.33
C TYR A 27 -9.97 37.61 15.92
N MET A 28 -11.19 38.16 15.88
CA MET A 28 -11.57 39.33 16.66
C MET A 28 -12.49 38.90 17.81
N ARG A 29 -12.17 39.34 19.03
CA ARG A 29 -13.02 39.07 20.19
C ARG A 29 -14.03 40.18 20.38
N ASN A 30 -15.31 39.82 20.36
CA ASN A 30 -16.39 40.73 20.71
C ASN A 30 -16.36 41.00 22.22
N LEU A 31 -16.09 42.25 22.63
CA LEU A 31 -15.89 42.60 24.04
C LEU A 31 -17.19 42.69 24.86
N SER A 32 -18.38 42.65 24.25
CA SER A 32 -19.65 42.62 24.99
C SER A 32 -20.24 41.21 25.16
N THR A 33 -19.91 40.26 24.28
CA THR A 33 -20.37 38.86 24.36
C THR A 33 -19.26 37.86 24.73
N GLY A 34 -17.99 38.22 24.55
CA GLY A 34 -16.82 37.37 24.79
C GLY A 34 -16.48 36.41 23.65
N GLU A 35 -17.33 36.36 22.62
CA GLU A 35 -17.31 35.46 21.47
C GLU A 35 -16.20 35.82 20.46
N LEU A 36 -15.76 34.85 19.65
CA LEU A 36 -14.65 34.99 18.69
C LEU A 36 -15.15 34.86 17.26
N ASP A 37 -15.04 35.94 16.49
CA ASP A 37 -15.33 35.94 15.05
C ASP A 37 -14.04 35.71 14.24
N VAL A 38 -14.11 34.84 13.23
CA VAL A 38 -13.02 34.63 12.26
C VAL A 38 -13.09 35.74 11.21
N VAL A 39 -12.03 36.53 11.07
CA VAL A 39 -12.07 37.73 10.21
C VAL A 39 -11.22 37.56 8.94
N GLN A 40 -10.09 36.85 9.03
CA GLN A 40 -9.19 36.60 7.89
C GLN A 40 -8.52 35.23 7.97
N HIS A 41 -8.23 34.67 6.80
CA HIS A 41 -7.52 33.40 6.60
C HIS A 41 -6.40 33.58 5.58
N LEU A 42 -5.23 32.99 5.84
CA LEU A 42 -4.03 33.20 5.04
C LEU A 42 -3.79 32.01 4.10
N VAL A 43 -4.00 32.20 2.79
CA VAL A 43 -3.63 31.22 1.75
C VAL A 43 -2.42 31.75 1.00
N THR A 44 -1.32 30.99 0.99
CA THR A 44 -0.12 31.26 0.16
C THR A 44 0.41 32.70 0.23
N GLY A 45 0.46 33.28 1.43
CA GLY A 45 1.23 34.52 1.69
C GLY A 45 0.53 35.85 1.39
N ALA A 46 -0.77 35.88 1.07
CA ALA A 46 -1.50 37.13 0.84
C ALA A 46 -2.86 37.17 1.55
N PHE A 47 -3.19 38.32 2.15
CA PHE A 47 -4.51 38.62 2.69
C PHE A 47 -5.44 39.14 1.58
N VAL A 48 -6.66 38.61 1.50
CA VAL A 48 -7.68 39.02 0.53
C VAL A 48 -8.92 39.56 1.25
N PRO A 49 -9.42 40.77 0.93
CA PRO A 49 -10.64 41.31 1.54
C PRO A 49 -11.91 40.64 0.99
N LEU A 50 -12.87 40.36 1.88
CA LEU A 50 -14.20 39.84 1.56
C LEU A 50 -15.02 40.89 0.80
N GLY A 51 -14.94 40.89 -0.53
CA GLY A 51 -15.67 41.85 -1.37
C GLY A 51 -15.74 41.55 -2.88
N VAL A 52 -15.01 40.55 -3.37
CA VAL A 52 -15.16 40.06 -4.76
C VAL A 52 -15.94 38.75 -4.76
N ALA A 53 -16.91 38.62 -5.67
CA ALA A 53 -17.78 37.46 -5.77
C ALA A 53 -16.99 36.23 -6.26
N SER A 54 -16.44 35.47 -5.32
CA SER A 54 -15.83 34.16 -5.56
C SER A 54 -16.90 33.06 -5.60
N PRO A 55 -16.68 31.96 -6.35
CA PRO A 55 -17.59 30.81 -6.40
C PRO A 55 -17.79 30.07 -5.05
N LEU A 56 -17.10 30.51 -3.99
CA LEU A 56 -17.31 30.06 -2.61
C LEU A 56 -18.60 30.63 -1.97
N LEU A 57 -19.31 31.56 -2.63
CA LEU A 57 -20.51 32.18 -2.06
C LEU A 57 -21.68 31.17 -1.92
N ASP A 58 -21.79 30.19 -2.80
CA ASP A 58 -22.78 29.11 -2.71
C ASP A 58 -22.48 28.19 -1.52
N GLU A 59 -21.19 27.93 -1.25
CA GLU A 59 -20.71 27.16 -0.10
C GLU A 59 -20.98 27.91 1.21
N TYR A 60 -20.73 29.23 1.25
CA TYR A 60 -21.03 30.09 2.40
C TYR A 60 -22.54 30.22 2.67
N THR A 61 -23.37 30.21 1.62
CA THR A 61 -24.84 30.27 1.76
C THR A 61 -25.38 28.96 2.34
N ASN A 62 -24.85 27.80 1.90
CA ASN A 62 -25.14 26.50 2.53
C ASN A 62 -24.65 26.43 3.98
N TYR A 63 -23.46 26.95 4.28
CA TYR A 63 -22.90 26.99 5.64
C TYR A 63 -23.80 27.72 6.64
N MET A 64 -24.33 28.89 6.26
CA MET A 64 -25.27 29.65 7.09
C MET A 64 -26.65 28.97 7.19
N ALA A 65 -27.12 28.29 6.13
CA ALA A 65 -28.36 27.52 6.15
C ALA A 65 -28.29 26.27 7.07
N MET A 66 -27.09 25.74 7.32
CA MET A 66 -26.84 24.58 8.19
C MET A 66 -26.45 24.92 9.64
N GLY A 67 -26.49 26.20 10.02
CA GLY A 67 -26.30 26.61 11.42
C GLY A 67 -24.85 26.60 11.91
N GLY A 68 -23.88 26.87 11.03
CA GLY A 68 -22.50 27.18 11.44
C GLY A 68 -21.66 26.00 11.92
N LYS A 69 -22.02 24.77 11.54
CA LYS A 69 -21.12 23.62 11.70
C LYS A 69 -20.09 23.62 10.58
N VAL A 70 -18.81 23.70 10.96
CA VAL A 70 -17.66 23.50 10.07
C VAL A 70 -17.86 22.17 9.32
N LEU A 71 -17.73 22.24 7.99
CA LEU A 71 -17.56 21.04 7.19
C LEU A 71 -16.12 20.56 7.42
N ASP A 72 -15.93 19.77 8.48
CA ASP A 72 -14.70 19.03 8.74
C ASP A 72 -14.30 18.31 7.44
N ALA A 73 -13.09 18.58 6.93
CA ALA A 73 -12.65 18.21 5.59
C ALA A 73 -12.99 16.75 5.25
N HIS A 74 -14.08 16.56 4.49
CA HIS A 74 -14.76 15.29 4.17
C HIS A 74 -14.23 14.07 4.94
N SER A 75 -14.61 13.96 6.23
CA SER A 75 -14.25 12.79 7.03
C SER A 75 -14.76 11.53 6.32
N LYS A 76 -13.83 10.66 5.87
CA LYS A 76 -14.16 9.44 5.13
C LYS A 76 -15.22 8.65 5.87
N SER A 77 -16.27 8.22 5.17
CA SER A 77 -17.30 7.36 5.74
C SER A 77 -16.68 6.06 6.26
N LYS A 78 -17.34 5.40 7.21
CA LYS A 78 -16.88 4.09 7.73
C LYS A 78 -16.68 3.05 6.62
N GLN A 79 -17.45 3.16 5.54
CA GLN A 79 -17.33 2.28 4.38
C GLN A 79 -16.04 2.56 3.59
N GLU A 80 -15.72 3.83 3.33
CA GLU A 80 -14.47 4.22 2.66
C GLU A 80 -13.25 3.85 3.50
N GLN A 81 -13.31 4.05 4.83
CA GLN A 81 -12.25 3.64 5.76
C GLN A 81 -12.02 2.12 5.72
N LEU A 82 -13.08 1.32 5.64
CA LEU A 82 -13.00 -0.15 5.51
C LEU A 82 -12.42 -0.56 4.15
N THR A 83 -12.84 0.08 3.05
CA THR A 83 -12.28 -0.16 1.71
C THR A 83 -10.78 0.15 1.66
N ASP A 84 -10.35 1.28 2.22
CA ASP A 84 -8.93 1.66 2.33
C ASP A 84 -8.13 0.69 3.23
N ALA A 85 -8.76 0.14 4.28
CA ALA A 85 -8.14 -0.87 5.12
C ALA A 85 -7.96 -2.20 4.38
N LYS A 86 -8.99 -2.68 3.67
CA LYS A 86 -8.90 -3.86 2.80
C LYS A 86 -7.80 -3.69 1.74
N ALA A 87 -7.77 -2.57 1.03
CA ALA A 87 -6.77 -2.31 -0.01
C ALA A 87 -5.33 -2.35 0.53
N ARG A 88 -5.09 -1.74 1.71
CA ARG A 88 -3.78 -1.84 2.40
C ARG A 88 -3.45 -3.27 2.81
N LYS A 89 -4.41 -4.03 3.32
CA LYS A 89 -4.19 -5.42 3.76
C LYS A 89 -3.92 -6.37 2.59
N LEU A 90 -4.57 -6.16 1.45
CA LEU A 90 -4.28 -6.89 0.20
C LEU A 90 -2.86 -6.59 -0.32
N ALA A 91 -2.42 -5.33 -0.23
CA ALA A 91 -1.05 -4.96 -0.56
C ALA A 91 -0.02 -5.60 0.40
N GLU A 92 -0.31 -5.65 1.71
CA GLU A 92 0.50 -6.36 2.72
C GLU A 92 0.64 -7.85 2.39
N VAL A 93 -0.46 -8.53 2.05
CA VAL A 93 -0.47 -9.94 1.60
C VAL A 93 0.39 -10.14 0.35
N ALA A 94 0.26 -9.28 -0.66
CA ALA A 94 1.02 -9.38 -1.90
C ALA A 94 2.53 -9.16 -1.68
N GLN A 95 2.89 -8.17 -0.86
CA GLN A 95 4.28 -7.87 -0.52
C GLN A 95 4.91 -8.99 0.31
N ALA A 96 4.20 -9.54 1.30
CA ALA A 96 4.67 -10.65 2.12
C ALA A 96 4.86 -11.94 1.30
N ALA A 97 3.96 -12.23 0.36
CA ALA A 97 4.10 -13.36 -0.57
C ALA A 97 5.34 -13.23 -1.45
N GLN A 98 5.57 -12.03 -2.03
CA GLN A 98 6.75 -11.77 -2.86
C GLN A 98 8.04 -11.84 -2.04
N ALA A 99 8.07 -11.24 -0.84
CA ALA A 99 9.25 -11.27 0.04
C ALA A 99 9.63 -12.70 0.44
N PHE A 100 8.64 -13.57 0.70
CA PHE A 100 8.87 -14.99 0.98
C PHE A 100 9.52 -15.71 -0.22
N ILE A 101 8.97 -15.51 -1.42
CA ILE A 101 9.50 -16.06 -2.67
C ILE A 101 10.93 -15.55 -2.94
N ASP A 102 11.16 -14.26 -2.77
CA ASP A 102 12.46 -13.62 -2.97
C ASP A 102 13.51 -14.16 -1.99
N GLN A 103 13.15 -14.38 -0.72
CA GLN A 103 14.06 -14.96 0.28
C GLN A 103 14.55 -16.38 -0.12
N VAL A 104 13.69 -17.18 -0.75
CA VAL A 104 14.06 -18.51 -1.26
C VAL A 104 14.92 -18.41 -2.52
N VAL A 105 14.62 -17.46 -3.42
CA VAL A 105 15.24 -17.35 -4.75
C VAL A 105 16.58 -16.60 -4.76
N GLN A 106 16.73 -15.54 -3.94
CA GLN A 106 17.91 -14.67 -3.98
C GLN A 106 19.21 -15.41 -3.64
N ASN A 107 19.12 -16.49 -2.86
CA ASN A 107 20.25 -17.32 -2.45
C ASN A 107 20.68 -18.37 -3.49
N ALA A 108 19.95 -18.52 -4.61
CA ALA A 108 20.15 -19.63 -5.55
C ALA A 108 21.15 -19.34 -6.69
N ALA A 109 21.00 -18.22 -7.40
CA ALA A 109 21.80 -17.89 -8.60
C ALA A 109 21.65 -16.42 -9.04
N PRO A 110 22.53 -15.90 -9.93
CA PRO A 110 22.38 -14.60 -10.59
C PRO A 110 21.10 -14.50 -11.45
N GLN A 111 20.60 -13.27 -11.68
CA GLN A 111 19.34 -13.04 -12.41
C GLN A 111 19.27 -13.75 -13.77
N MET A 112 20.33 -13.63 -14.58
CA MET A 112 20.41 -14.26 -15.90
C MET A 112 20.17 -15.78 -15.85
N GLU A 113 20.65 -16.46 -14.82
CA GLU A 113 20.41 -17.90 -14.68
C GLU A 113 18.95 -18.18 -14.31
N ARG A 114 18.38 -17.38 -13.38
CA ARG A 114 16.99 -17.49 -12.93
C ARG A 114 15.99 -17.30 -14.08
N ASP A 115 16.28 -16.38 -14.99
CA ASP A 115 15.46 -16.13 -16.19
C ASP A 115 15.36 -17.38 -17.10
N THR A 116 16.32 -18.30 -17.01
CA THR A 116 16.31 -19.57 -17.77
C THR A 116 15.65 -20.74 -17.05
N TYR A 117 15.32 -20.62 -15.76
CA TYR A 117 14.72 -21.73 -14.99
C TYR A 117 13.43 -22.32 -15.61
N PRO A 118 12.51 -21.53 -16.20
CA PRO A 118 11.36 -22.08 -16.90
C PRO A 118 11.74 -22.97 -18.11
N LEU A 119 12.81 -22.61 -18.84
CA LEU A 119 13.31 -23.40 -19.97
C LEU A 119 13.98 -24.69 -19.50
N GLN A 120 14.84 -24.61 -18.47
CA GLN A 120 15.46 -25.79 -17.86
C GLN A 120 14.41 -26.78 -17.32
N ALA A 121 13.35 -26.26 -16.67
CA ALA A 121 12.23 -27.05 -16.19
C ALA A 121 11.45 -27.73 -17.35
N ALA A 122 11.17 -27.00 -18.43
CA ALA A 122 10.48 -27.55 -19.61
C ALA A 122 11.30 -28.65 -20.30
N GLU A 123 12.61 -28.45 -20.48
CA GLU A 123 13.52 -29.46 -21.02
C GLU A 123 13.55 -30.73 -20.14
N ALA A 124 13.70 -30.59 -18.83
CA ALA A 124 13.74 -31.72 -17.91
C ALA A 124 12.39 -32.47 -17.85
N GLN A 125 11.27 -31.77 -17.94
CA GLN A 125 9.92 -32.36 -17.98
C GLN A 125 9.64 -33.09 -19.29
N ALA A 126 10.07 -32.55 -20.43
CA ALA A 126 9.97 -33.23 -21.72
C ALA A 126 10.82 -34.52 -21.74
N TRP A 127 12.07 -34.44 -21.28
CA TRP A 127 12.96 -35.59 -21.15
C TRP A 127 12.41 -36.68 -20.20
N ALA A 128 11.75 -36.29 -19.11
CA ALA A 128 11.13 -37.23 -18.17
C ALA A 128 9.91 -37.99 -18.75
N LEU A 129 9.30 -37.48 -19.82
CA LEU A 129 8.20 -38.12 -20.54
C LEU A 129 8.71 -38.96 -21.74
N ASP A 130 9.77 -38.50 -22.39
CA ASP A 130 10.47 -39.17 -23.48
C ASP A 130 11.95 -38.82 -23.42
N ASN A 131 12.79 -39.78 -23.00
CA ASN A 131 14.24 -39.61 -22.85
C ASN A 131 14.98 -39.27 -24.15
N SER A 132 14.33 -39.36 -25.33
CA SER A 132 14.86 -38.89 -26.61
C SER A 132 14.61 -37.40 -26.88
N SER A 133 13.82 -36.73 -26.04
CA SER A 133 13.58 -35.28 -26.11
C SER A 133 14.90 -34.48 -25.99
N PRO A 134 15.15 -33.51 -26.87
CA PRO A 134 16.37 -32.70 -26.81
C PRO A 134 16.33 -31.75 -25.60
N THR A 135 17.48 -31.56 -24.96
CA THR A 135 17.62 -30.64 -23.82
C THR A 135 18.82 -29.70 -24.04
N PRO A 136 18.82 -28.86 -25.09
CA PRO A 136 20.01 -28.13 -25.54
C PRO A 136 20.58 -27.17 -24.49
N LEU A 137 19.75 -26.58 -23.62
CA LEU A 137 20.24 -25.74 -22.52
C LEU A 137 20.94 -26.59 -21.44
N LEU A 138 20.33 -27.70 -21.04
CA LEU A 138 20.95 -28.63 -20.08
C LEU A 138 22.19 -29.33 -20.66
N GLU A 139 22.21 -29.63 -21.96
CA GLU A 139 23.38 -30.15 -22.70
C GLU A 139 24.55 -29.15 -22.66
N GLY A 140 24.28 -27.86 -22.93
CA GLY A 140 25.26 -26.80 -22.80
C GLY A 140 25.82 -26.66 -21.38
N ILE A 141 24.95 -26.71 -20.36
CA ILE A 141 25.33 -26.65 -18.94
C ILE A 141 26.14 -27.89 -18.54
N ALA A 142 25.73 -29.09 -18.93
CA ALA A 142 26.41 -30.34 -18.61
C ALA A 142 27.81 -30.40 -19.24
N SER A 143 27.90 -30.05 -20.53
CA SER A 143 29.16 -29.97 -21.29
C SER A 143 30.15 -28.98 -20.67
N ALA A 144 29.71 -27.74 -20.39
CA ALA A 144 30.54 -26.70 -19.79
C ALA A 144 31.03 -27.07 -18.37
N ARG A 145 30.26 -27.88 -17.63
CA ARG A 145 30.59 -28.33 -16.27
C ARG A 145 31.29 -29.69 -16.23
N GLN A 146 31.40 -30.40 -17.35
CA GLN A 146 31.92 -31.78 -17.43
C GLN A 146 31.23 -32.74 -16.46
N ILE A 147 29.89 -32.66 -16.39
CA ILE A 147 29.05 -33.55 -15.58
C ILE A 147 28.17 -34.44 -16.47
N ASP A 148 27.67 -35.53 -15.89
CA ASP A 148 26.67 -36.36 -16.55
C ASP A 148 25.37 -35.55 -16.81
N LEU A 149 24.82 -35.76 -18.01
CA LEU A 149 23.67 -35.02 -18.53
C LEU A 149 22.35 -35.56 -17.96
N ASP A 150 22.21 -36.87 -17.77
CA ASP A 150 21.00 -37.46 -17.22
C ASP A 150 20.91 -37.19 -15.71
N ASP A 151 22.05 -37.22 -14.99
CA ASP A 151 22.15 -36.71 -13.61
C ASP A 151 21.76 -35.23 -13.51
N LEU A 152 22.08 -34.40 -14.51
CA LEU A 152 21.67 -33.00 -14.54
C LEU A 152 20.17 -32.87 -14.80
N ARG A 153 19.64 -33.57 -15.81
CA ARG A 153 18.20 -33.59 -16.16
C ARG A 153 17.35 -34.01 -14.98
N GLN A 154 17.72 -35.10 -14.30
CA GLN A 154 17.01 -35.59 -13.11
C GLN A 154 17.01 -34.57 -11.96
N ARG A 155 18.16 -33.98 -11.63
CA ARG A 155 18.23 -32.94 -10.57
C ARG A 155 17.48 -31.66 -10.95
N THR A 156 17.45 -31.29 -12.23
CA THR A 156 16.66 -30.15 -12.72
C THR A 156 15.17 -30.45 -12.61
N LEU A 157 14.73 -31.68 -12.94
CA LEU A 157 13.35 -32.12 -12.76
C LEU A 157 12.93 -32.01 -11.28
N GLU A 158 13.68 -32.62 -10.37
CA GLU A 158 13.43 -32.60 -8.91
C GLU A 158 13.33 -31.17 -8.37
N LYS A 159 14.29 -30.30 -8.73
CA LYS A 159 14.27 -28.89 -8.36
C LYS A 159 13.06 -28.15 -8.92
N SER A 160 12.69 -28.41 -10.18
CA SER A 160 11.53 -27.78 -10.81
C SER A 160 10.21 -28.19 -10.14
N GLN A 161 10.07 -29.46 -9.74
CA GLN A 161 8.90 -29.97 -9.02
C GLN A 161 8.80 -29.42 -7.60
N ALA A 162 9.92 -29.34 -6.87
CA ALA A 162 9.97 -28.70 -5.56
C ALA A 162 9.62 -27.20 -5.64
N TRP A 163 10.13 -26.51 -6.66
CA TRP A 163 9.83 -25.10 -6.92
C TRP A 163 8.35 -24.87 -7.29
N GLN A 164 7.78 -25.68 -8.18
CA GLN A 164 6.36 -25.64 -8.54
C GLN A 164 5.47 -25.89 -7.32
N THR A 165 5.82 -26.88 -6.49
CA THR A 165 5.09 -27.21 -5.25
C THR A 165 5.11 -26.04 -4.27
N LEU A 166 6.27 -25.42 -4.05
CA LEU A 166 6.42 -24.26 -3.19
C LEU A 166 5.59 -23.07 -3.70
N CYS A 167 5.74 -22.71 -4.97
CA CYS A 167 4.98 -21.63 -5.60
C CYS A 167 3.47 -21.85 -5.49
N GLY A 168 2.98 -23.05 -5.80
CA GLY A 168 1.56 -23.40 -5.65
C GLY A 168 1.05 -23.23 -4.23
N HIS A 169 1.86 -23.64 -3.24
CA HIS A 169 1.51 -23.51 -1.82
C HIS A 169 1.46 -22.04 -1.34
N ILE A 170 2.42 -21.21 -1.77
CA ILE A 170 2.44 -19.77 -1.43
C ILE A 170 1.32 -19.00 -2.15
N ILE A 171 1.06 -19.31 -3.44
CA ILE A 171 -0.05 -18.73 -4.20
C ILE A 171 -1.40 -19.09 -3.55
N GLY A 172 -1.58 -20.33 -3.11
CA GLY A 172 -2.78 -20.78 -2.41
C GLY A 172 -2.98 -20.09 -1.05
N GLN A 173 -1.92 -19.94 -0.25
CA GLN A 173 -1.98 -19.16 1.00
C GLN A 173 -2.36 -17.69 0.73
N ARG A 174 -1.76 -17.08 -0.30
CA ARG A 174 -2.03 -15.68 -0.71
C ARG A 174 -3.52 -15.51 -1.05
N GLN A 175 -4.09 -16.40 -1.86
CA GLN A 175 -5.51 -16.41 -2.20
C GLN A 175 -6.41 -16.61 -0.98
N ALA A 176 -6.05 -17.53 -0.07
CA ALA A 176 -6.81 -17.74 1.17
C ALA A 176 -6.80 -16.51 2.10
N PHE A 177 -5.74 -15.69 2.09
CA PHE A 177 -5.74 -14.40 2.77
C PHE A 177 -6.61 -13.35 2.05
N GLU A 178 -6.56 -13.28 0.71
CA GLU A 178 -7.42 -12.40 -0.09
C GLU A 178 -8.92 -12.69 0.17
N ASP A 179 -9.33 -13.96 0.14
CA ASP A 179 -10.69 -14.40 0.44
C ASP A 179 -11.15 -13.97 1.85
N ARG A 180 -10.28 -14.14 2.86
CA ARG A 180 -10.56 -13.74 4.25
C ARG A 180 -10.69 -12.22 4.40
N ILE A 181 -9.83 -11.46 3.72
CA ILE A 181 -9.90 -9.99 3.71
C ILE A 181 -11.20 -9.52 3.06
N GLU A 182 -11.60 -10.11 1.94
CA GLU A 182 -12.83 -9.71 1.24
C GLU A 182 -14.09 -10.05 2.05
N GLN A 183 -14.13 -11.21 2.71
CA GLN A 183 -15.24 -11.61 3.58
C GLN A 183 -15.35 -10.76 4.87
N THR A 184 -14.33 -10.00 5.22
CA THR A 184 -14.29 -9.22 6.46
C THR A 184 -15.00 -7.86 6.33
N ASN A 185 -15.90 -7.58 7.28
CA ASN A 185 -16.77 -6.39 7.26
C ASN A 185 -16.46 -5.34 8.36
N THR A 186 -15.32 -5.47 9.05
CA THR A 186 -14.90 -4.54 10.11
C THR A 186 -13.40 -4.30 10.07
N ILE A 187 -12.92 -3.14 10.53
CA ILE A 187 -11.49 -2.83 10.59
C ILE A 187 -10.78 -3.78 11.57
N ASN A 188 -11.32 -3.96 12.79
CA ASN A 188 -10.75 -4.87 13.79
C ASN A 188 -10.58 -6.30 13.25
N GLY A 189 -11.56 -6.81 12.49
CA GLY A 189 -11.46 -8.13 11.88
C GLY A 189 -10.38 -8.26 10.80
N LEU A 190 -9.90 -7.14 10.23
CA LEU A 190 -8.72 -7.12 9.35
C LEU A 190 -7.42 -7.14 10.16
N ASP A 191 -7.40 -6.48 11.32
CA ASP A 191 -6.26 -6.50 12.24
C ASP A 191 -6.01 -7.91 12.82
N ASP A 192 -7.09 -8.68 13.03
CA ASP A 192 -7.04 -10.11 13.41
C ASP A 192 -6.46 -11.03 12.30
N ILE A 193 -6.33 -10.54 11.05
CA ILE A 193 -5.67 -11.29 9.96
C ILE A 193 -4.16 -11.10 10.05
N VAL A 194 -3.54 -11.95 10.87
CA VAL A 194 -2.08 -12.15 10.88
C VAL A 194 -1.65 -12.78 9.56
N ILE A 195 -0.78 -12.09 8.82
CA ILE A 195 -0.23 -12.54 7.55
C ILE A 195 1.11 -13.21 7.82
N GLN A 196 1.15 -14.53 7.63
CA GLN A 196 2.34 -15.36 7.75
C GLN A 196 2.30 -16.40 6.64
N PHE A 197 3.41 -16.53 5.92
CA PHE A 197 3.58 -17.55 4.89
C PHE A 197 4.48 -18.67 5.43
N GLU A 198 4.09 -19.91 5.17
CA GLU A 198 4.84 -21.10 5.54
C GLU A 198 5.21 -21.93 4.32
N SER A 199 6.35 -22.63 4.36
CA SER A 199 6.69 -23.66 3.39
C SER A 199 6.23 -25.02 3.90
N ALA A 200 5.42 -25.73 3.11
CA ALA A 200 5.09 -27.14 3.37
C ALA A 200 6.29 -28.10 3.26
N LEU A 201 7.43 -27.62 2.73
CA LEU A 201 8.69 -28.35 2.64
C LEU A 201 9.43 -28.25 3.99
N LYS A 202 9.74 -29.41 4.57
CA LYS A 202 10.61 -29.58 5.76
C LYS A 202 11.99 -30.05 5.34
#